data_AF-A0A4Q3Z073-F1
#
_entry.id   AF-A0A4Q3Z073-F1
#
_cell.length_a   1.000
_cell.length_b   1.000
_cell.length_c   1.000
_cell.angle_alpha   90.00
_cell.angle_beta   90.00
_cell.angle_gamma   90.00
#
_symmetry.space_group_name_H-M   'P 1'
#
loop_
_entity.id
_entity.type
_entity.pdbx_description
1 polymer ?
#
loop_
_entity_poly.entity_id
_entity_poly.type
_entity_poly.pdbx_seq_one_letter_code
_entity_poly.pdbx_strand_id
1 'polypeptide(L)'
;MLIKTNLTALAAVLALTGAASAHATLEQDTAVVGASTKITLRVPHGCDGEATNTVRIEIPDGFYAVKPMPKAGWDLTTETGPYAEPFDNHGREMTECVRAVIWSNGDLADDHYDEFTLRGSVGPDMTAGEAMFFPAVQTCANGTADWTDTSGSNDVPNPAPKLDLVAGNAAQDHAHGHGHGSHGEAAAEVTTLGDLEIATPFARATLPNQPVAGSFMTITNTGAADDVLIAVSSPAAGRMEVHEMAMDGDVMRMRELDGGLPIPAGETVTLAPGGFHVMFMDLAGPLVEGDSVEVTLTFETSGDVSLTVPVTGIDDGAMDHSGHGGH
;
A
#
# COMPACT_ATOMS: atom_id res chain seq x y z
N MET A 1 16.30 -33.17 -73.47
CA MET A 1 17.50 -32.60 -72.83
C MET A 1 17.02 -31.86 -71.59
N LEU A 2 17.18 -32.46 -70.41
CA LEU A 2 16.64 -31.93 -69.14
C LEU A 2 17.47 -30.72 -68.69
N ILE A 3 16.83 -29.57 -68.51
CA ILE A 3 17.41 -28.43 -67.80
C ILE A 3 16.89 -28.51 -66.36
N LYS A 4 17.80 -28.80 -65.43
CA LYS A 4 17.53 -28.85 -63.98
C LYS A 4 17.54 -27.42 -63.43
N THR A 5 16.40 -26.93 -63.00
CA THR A 5 16.27 -25.66 -62.26
C THR A 5 16.51 -25.96 -60.78
N ASN A 6 17.68 -25.63 -60.27
CA ASN A 6 17.96 -25.68 -58.84
C ASN A 6 17.38 -24.42 -58.18
N LEU A 7 16.30 -24.61 -57.41
CA LEU A 7 15.71 -23.57 -56.58
C LEU A 7 16.39 -23.64 -55.20
N THR A 8 17.44 -22.85 -54.99
CA THR A 8 18.01 -22.60 -53.65
C THR A 8 17.07 -21.68 -52.89
N ALA A 9 16.28 -22.24 -51.97
CA ALA A 9 15.51 -21.49 -50.99
C ALA A 9 16.46 -21.04 -49.86
N LEU A 10 16.78 -19.75 -49.81
CA LEU A 10 17.51 -19.13 -48.72
C LEU A 10 16.52 -18.85 -47.59
N ALA A 11 16.45 -19.73 -46.60
CA ALA A 11 15.69 -19.49 -45.37
C ALA A 11 16.45 -18.49 -44.50
N ALA A 12 16.01 -17.22 -44.50
CA ALA A 12 16.50 -16.21 -43.57
C ALA A 12 15.97 -16.55 -42.17
N VAL A 13 16.80 -17.18 -41.35
CA VAL A 13 16.56 -17.32 -39.91
C VAL A 13 16.80 -15.94 -39.30
N LEU A 14 15.73 -15.20 -39.02
CA LEU A 14 15.79 -14.02 -38.15
C LEU A 14 16.05 -14.54 -36.73
N ALA A 15 17.31 -14.55 -36.31
CA ALA A 15 17.65 -14.69 -34.91
C ALA A 15 17.18 -13.42 -34.19
N LEU A 16 16.03 -13.52 -33.52
CA LEU A 16 15.63 -12.55 -32.49
C LEU A 16 16.62 -12.73 -31.33
N THR A 17 17.76 -12.06 -31.39
CA THR A 17 18.61 -11.87 -30.22
C THR A 17 17.85 -10.97 -29.27
N GLY A 18 17.10 -11.56 -28.34
CA GLY A 18 16.63 -10.81 -27.18
C GLY A 18 17.85 -10.17 -26.52
N ALA A 19 17.80 -8.87 -26.26
CA ALA A 19 18.85 -8.21 -25.49
C ALA A 19 18.98 -8.97 -24.17
N ALA A 20 20.14 -9.57 -23.91
CA ALA A 20 20.45 -10.06 -22.58
C ALA A 20 20.49 -8.83 -21.67
N SER A 21 19.44 -8.64 -20.86
CA SER A 21 19.35 -7.51 -19.94
C SER A 21 20.33 -7.74 -18.80
N ALA A 22 21.49 -7.10 -18.88
CA ALA A 22 22.54 -7.16 -17.87
C ALA A 22 22.33 -6.14 -16.72
N HIS A 23 21.32 -5.26 -16.83
CA HIS A 23 21.03 -4.25 -15.82
C HIS A 23 20.07 -4.78 -14.77
N ALA A 24 20.24 -4.32 -13.53
CA ALA A 24 19.19 -4.49 -12.54
C ALA A 24 17.95 -3.69 -12.94
N THR A 25 16.78 -4.25 -12.62
CA THR A 25 15.48 -3.68 -13.00
C THR A 25 14.52 -3.78 -11.83
N LEU A 26 13.51 -2.91 -11.78
CA LEU A 26 12.37 -3.13 -10.91
C LEU A 26 11.35 -4.02 -11.64
N GLU A 27 10.74 -4.96 -10.93
CA GLU A 27 9.64 -5.77 -11.46
C GLU A 27 8.41 -4.89 -11.75
N GLN A 28 8.17 -3.91 -10.88
CA GLN A 28 7.15 -2.88 -11.05
C GLN A 28 7.73 -1.76 -11.91
N ASP A 29 6.98 -1.32 -12.92
CA ASP A 29 7.35 -0.21 -13.80
C ASP A 29 6.70 1.11 -13.37
N THR A 30 5.65 1.05 -12.56
CA THR A 30 4.82 2.19 -12.19
C THR A 30 4.49 2.21 -10.71
N ALA A 31 4.25 3.41 -10.16
CA ALA A 31 3.74 3.58 -8.81
C ALA A 31 2.77 4.77 -8.73
N VAL A 32 1.72 4.63 -7.94
CA VAL A 32 0.72 5.68 -7.73
C VAL A 32 1.25 6.69 -6.71
N VAL A 33 1.25 7.98 -7.08
CA VAL A 33 1.56 9.09 -6.15
C VAL A 33 0.63 9.03 -4.95
N GLY A 34 1.18 9.15 -3.74
CA GLY A 34 0.43 9.09 -2.48
C GLY A 34 0.10 7.67 -1.99
N ALA A 35 0.45 6.62 -2.73
CA ALA A 35 0.12 5.24 -2.38
C ALA A 35 1.32 4.45 -1.84
N SER A 36 1.02 3.43 -1.03
CA SER A 36 1.96 2.37 -0.72
C SER A 36 2.21 1.51 -1.96
N THR A 37 3.46 1.10 -2.15
CA THR A 37 3.84 0.16 -3.20
C THR A 37 4.94 -0.79 -2.71
N LYS A 38 4.99 -1.98 -3.32
CA LYS A 38 6.08 -2.93 -3.17
C LYS A 38 7.00 -2.76 -4.36
N ILE A 39 8.29 -2.60 -4.12
CA ILE A 39 9.31 -2.65 -5.17
C ILE A 39 10.15 -3.92 -5.02
N THR A 40 10.43 -4.55 -6.15
CA THR A 40 11.27 -5.74 -6.23
C THR A 40 12.37 -5.48 -7.23
N LEU A 41 13.59 -5.24 -6.71
CA LEU A 41 14.78 -5.13 -7.54
C LEU A 41 15.22 -6.52 -7.96
N ARG A 42 15.26 -6.78 -9.27
CA ARG A 42 15.86 -7.97 -9.87
C ARG A 42 17.31 -7.70 -10.22
N VAL A 43 18.22 -8.48 -9.65
CA VAL A 43 19.64 -8.51 -10.01
C VAL A 43 19.88 -9.73 -10.90
N PRO A 44 20.30 -9.54 -12.16
CA PRO A 44 20.26 -10.60 -13.17
C PRO A 44 21.38 -11.64 -13.07
N HIS A 45 22.54 -11.27 -12.51
CA HIS A 45 23.74 -12.10 -12.43
C HIS A 45 24.76 -11.50 -11.45
N GLY A 46 25.92 -12.13 -11.34
CA GLY A 46 27.10 -11.69 -10.59
C GLY A 46 27.88 -10.58 -11.30
N CYS A 47 29.02 -10.17 -10.78
CA CYS A 47 29.86 -9.15 -11.41
C CYS A 47 31.02 -9.85 -12.11
N ASP A 48 31.12 -9.73 -13.44
CA ASP A 48 32.23 -10.29 -14.23
C ASP A 48 32.51 -11.79 -13.94
N GLY A 49 31.47 -12.60 -13.67
CA GLY A 49 31.62 -14.02 -13.34
C GLY A 49 31.73 -14.34 -11.84
N GLU A 50 31.83 -13.32 -10.98
CA GLU A 50 31.93 -13.48 -9.52
C GLU A 50 30.57 -13.33 -8.84
N ALA A 51 30.36 -14.09 -7.77
CA ALA A 51 29.09 -14.04 -7.03
C ALA A 51 28.87 -12.67 -6.36
N THR A 52 27.61 -12.22 -6.37
CA THR A 52 27.18 -11.05 -5.59
C THR A 52 27.07 -11.41 -4.13
N ASN A 53 27.69 -10.59 -3.28
CA ASN A 53 27.61 -10.73 -1.83
C ASN A 53 26.83 -9.61 -1.15
N THR A 54 26.72 -8.45 -1.82
CA THR A 54 25.99 -7.30 -1.29
C THR A 54 25.14 -6.66 -2.38
N VAL A 55 23.90 -6.31 -2.02
CA VAL A 55 23.02 -5.45 -2.81
C VAL A 55 22.56 -4.30 -1.93
N ARG A 56 22.82 -3.09 -2.38
CA ARG A 56 22.40 -1.85 -1.72
C ARG A 56 21.43 -1.10 -2.62
N ILE A 57 20.32 -0.66 -2.05
CA ILE A 57 19.34 0.20 -2.72
C ILE A 57 19.30 1.52 -1.95
N GLU A 58 19.61 2.62 -2.63
CA GLU A 58 19.39 3.98 -2.11
C GLU A 58 17.90 4.31 -2.20
N ILE A 59 17.37 4.89 -1.12
CA ILE A 59 15.97 5.31 -1.04
C ILE A 59 15.88 6.77 -1.47
N PRO A 60 15.18 7.07 -2.59
CA PRO A 60 15.04 8.44 -3.07
C PRO A 60 14.19 9.28 -2.12
N ASP A 61 14.40 10.60 -2.18
CA ASP A 61 13.49 11.55 -1.53
C ASP A 61 12.07 11.36 -2.07
N GLY A 62 11.08 11.55 -1.20
CA GLY A 62 9.67 11.30 -1.53
C GLY A 62 9.25 9.83 -1.47
N PHE A 63 10.15 8.89 -1.15
CA PHE A 63 9.80 7.51 -0.83
C PHE A 63 10.01 7.24 0.67
N TYR A 64 8.94 6.97 1.42
CA TYR A 64 8.99 6.86 2.88
C TYR A 64 8.38 5.57 3.42
N ALA A 65 8.40 5.42 4.75
CA ALA A 65 7.90 4.24 5.46
C ALA A 65 8.48 2.90 4.93
N VAL A 66 9.75 2.94 4.53
CA VAL A 66 10.44 1.81 3.91
C VAL A 66 10.56 0.64 4.89
N LYS A 67 10.09 -0.53 4.45
CA LYS A 67 10.16 -1.81 5.15
C LYS A 67 10.76 -2.87 4.22
N PRO A 68 12.05 -3.19 4.34
CA PRO A 68 12.66 -4.22 3.53
C PRO A 68 12.26 -5.63 3.96
N MET A 69 12.14 -6.54 3.00
CA MET A 69 11.80 -7.93 3.24
C MET A 69 13.05 -8.72 3.68
N PRO A 70 13.04 -9.37 4.86
CA PRO A 70 14.10 -10.31 5.23
C PRO A 70 14.23 -11.42 4.20
N LYS A 71 15.48 -11.80 3.89
CA LYS A 71 15.80 -12.77 2.85
C LYS A 71 16.70 -13.86 3.43
N ALA A 72 16.29 -15.12 3.29
CA ALA A 72 17.07 -16.24 3.81
C ALA A 72 18.45 -16.31 3.14
N GLY A 73 19.50 -16.50 3.94
CA GLY A 73 20.89 -16.53 3.44
C GLY A 73 21.52 -15.16 3.21
N TRP A 74 20.83 -14.07 3.58
CA TRP A 74 21.35 -12.71 3.51
C TRP A 74 21.14 -12.02 4.86
N ASP A 75 22.13 -11.22 5.28
CA ASP A 75 21.95 -10.27 6.37
C ASP A 75 21.27 -9.01 5.85
N LEU A 76 20.36 -8.45 6.63
CA LEU A 76 19.60 -7.25 6.26
C LEU A 76 19.87 -6.13 7.24
N THR A 77 20.35 -4.99 6.72
CA THR A 77 20.52 -3.76 7.48
C THR A 77 19.89 -2.58 6.74
N THR A 78 19.52 -1.56 7.51
CA THR A 78 19.03 -0.28 6.99
C THR A 78 19.91 0.82 7.52
N GLU A 79 20.30 1.76 6.66
CA GLU A 79 20.90 3.02 7.09
C GLU A 79 19.80 4.06 7.24
N THR A 80 19.75 4.70 8.40
CA THR A 80 18.83 5.79 8.69
C THR A 80 19.54 7.14 8.60
N GLY A 81 18.79 8.16 8.20
CA GLY A 81 19.27 9.54 8.14
C GLY A 81 18.10 10.51 8.21
N PRO A 82 18.36 11.82 8.30
CA PRO A 82 17.31 12.80 8.53
C PRO A 82 16.31 12.84 7.36
N TYR A 83 15.02 13.11 7.61
CA TYR A 83 14.10 13.51 6.54
C TYR A 83 14.55 14.84 5.92
N ALA A 84 14.26 15.03 4.62
CA ALA A 84 14.48 16.33 3.98
C ALA A 84 13.63 17.42 4.66
N GLU A 85 12.38 17.09 5.00
CA GLU A 85 11.49 17.89 5.82
C GLU A 85 10.92 17.03 6.96
N PRO A 86 11.27 17.33 8.23
CA PRO A 86 10.66 16.67 9.39
C PRO A 86 9.17 16.99 9.45
N PHE A 87 8.36 16.01 9.87
CA PHE A 87 6.92 16.18 10.04
C PHE A 87 6.42 15.57 11.36
N ASP A 88 5.33 16.11 11.91
CA ASP A 88 4.70 15.51 13.09
C ASP A 88 3.79 14.35 12.67
N ASN A 89 4.01 13.18 13.26
CA ASN A 89 3.16 12.02 13.10
C ASN A 89 2.56 11.65 14.46
N HIS A 90 1.33 12.10 14.71
CA HIS A 90 0.59 11.86 15.96
C HIS A 90 1.37 12.28 17.22
N GLY A 91 1.95 13.48 17.21
CA GLY A 91 2.69 14.04 18.34
C GLY A 91 4.14 13.53 18.46
N ARG A 92 4.60 12.72 17.50
CA ARG A 92 6.00 12.32 17.37
C ARG A 92 6.60 13.00 16.16
N GLU A 93 7.59 13.85 16.41
CA GLU A 93 8.38 14.46 15.33
C GLU A 93 9.19 13.38 14.62
N MET A 94 8.83 13.15 13.35
CA MET A 94 9.51 12.23 12.46
C MET A 94 10.71 12.97 11.86
N THR A 95 11.87 12.76 12.46
CA THR A 95 13.12 13.42 12.03
C THR A 95 14.02 12.51 11.20
N GLU A 96 13.83 11.18 11.25
CA GLU A 96 14.67 10.20 10.55
C GLU A 96 13.88 9.22 9.68
N CYS A 97 14.48 8.83 8.55
CA CYS A 97 13.97 7.88 7.59
C CYS A 97 15.05 6.89 7.15
N VAL A 98 14.64 5.79 6.52
CA VAL A 98 15.58 4.87 5.87
C VAL A 98 16.11 5.55 4.61
N ARG A 99 17.44 5.66 4.51
CA ARG A 99 18.15 6.23 3.36
C ARG A 99 18.73 5.17 2.45
N ALA A 100 19.06 4.00 2.99
CA ALA A 100 19.43 2.84 2.19
C ALA A 100 19.01 1.53 2.84
N VAL A 101 18.76 0.54 2.00
CA VAL A 101 18.55 -0.85 2.39
C VAL A 101 19.69 -1.68 1.83
N ILE A 102 20.27 -2.53 2.68
CA ILE A 102 21.44 -3.33 2.33
C ILE A 102 21.15 -4.79 2.68
N TRP A 103 21.20 -5.65 1.67
CA TRP A 103 21.33 -7.09 1.86
C TRP A 103 22.81 -7.45 1.67
N SER A 104 23.43 -8.10 2.66
CA SER A 104 24.86 -8.46 2.63
C SER A 104 25.09 -9.92 3.03
N ASN A 105 26.34 -10.38 2.90
CA ASN A 105 26.75 -11.76 3.17
C ASN A 105 25.98 -12.82 2.36
N GLY A 106 25.46 -12.43 1.19
CA GLY A 106 24.82 -13.33 0.26
C GLY A 106 25.78 -14.06 -0.67
N ASP A 107 25.22 -14.91 -1.52
CA ASP A 107 25.95 -15.69 -2.52
C ASP A 107 25.07 -15.91 -3.75
N LEU A 108 24.86 -14.84 -4.53
CA LEU A 108 24.19 -14.94 -5.83
C LEU A 108 25.23 -15.21 -6.91
N ALA A 109 25.33 -16.47 -7.33
CA ALA A 109 26.21 -16.91 -8.40
C ALA A 109 25.90 -16.25 -9.75
N ASP A 110 26.90 -16.14 -10.62
CA ASP A 110 26.80 -15.42 -11.89
C ASP A 110 25.79 -16.01 -12.89
N ASP A 111 25.54 -17.31 -12.81
CA ASP A 111 24.58 -18.02 -13.65
C ASP A 111 23.13 -17.95 -13.14
N HIS A 112 22.89 -17.25 -12.03
CA HIS A 112 21.59 -17.09 -11.41
C HIS A 112 21.19 -15.61 -11.31
N TYR A 113 19.89 -15.36 -11.32
CA TYR A 113 19.32 -14.08 -10.93
C TYR A 113 18.70 -14.18 -9.54
N ASP A 114 18.51 -13.05 -8.87
CA ASP A 114 17.78 -12.98 -7.62
C ASP A 114 17.00 -11.68 -7.47
N GLU A 115 16.13 -11.64 -6.47
CA GLU A 115 15.21 -10.54 -6.20
C GLU A 115 15.33 -10.04 -4.75
N PHE A 116 15.29 -8.71 -4.62
CA PHE A 116 15.45 -7.96 -3.38
C PHE A 116 14.25 -7.02 -3.23
N THR A 117 13.42 -7.28 -2.23
CA THR A 117 12.08 -6.68 -2.13
C THR A 117 11.97 -5.77 -0.93
N LEU A 118 11.35 -4.61 -1.10
CA LEU A 118 10.94 -3.73 -0.02
C LEU A 118 9.54 -3.14 -0.30
N ARG A 119 8.83 -2.74 0.76
CA ARG A 119 7.63 -1.90 0.66
C ARG A 119 7.99 -0.48 1.08
N GLY A 120 7.34 0.52 0.50
CA GLY A 120 7.31 1.88 1.01
C GLY A 120 6.11 2.63 0.43
N SER A 121 6.08 3.94 0.59
CA SER A 121 5.04 4.79 0.02
C SER A 121 5.65 5.91 -0.80
N VAL A 122 5.07 6.17 -1.97
CA VAL A 122 5.36 7.36 -2.77
C VAL A 122 4.61 8.53 -2.14
N GLY A 123 5.31 9.62 -1.86
CA GLY A 123 4.70 10.75 -1.18
C GLY A 123 3.67 11.49 -2.02
N PRO A 124 2.70 12.15 -1.36
CA PRO A 124 1.62 12.87 -2.04
C PRO A 124 2.11 14.09 -2.82
N ASP A 125 3.25 14.67 -2.42
CA ASP A 125 3.86 15.82 -3.09
C ASP A 125 4.69 15.45 -4.34
N MET A 126 4.73 14.17 -4.69
CA MET A 126 5.42 13.71 -5.91
C MET A 126 4.59 14.02 -7.16
N THR A 127 5.27 14.28 -8.27
CA THR A 127 4.58 14.67 -9.51
C THR A 127 4.31 13.46 -10.38
N ALA A 128 3.04 13.21 -10.69
CA ALA A 128 2.64 12.23 -11.69
C ALA A 128 3.24 12.57 -13.07
N GLY A 129 3.75 11.55 -13.77
CA GLY A 129 4.48 11.67 -15.02
C GLY A 129 5.99 11.80 -14.86
N GLU A 130 6.49 11.96 -13.62
CA GLU A 130 7.93 11.91 -13.34
C GLU A 130 8.40 10.48 -13.03
N ALA A 131 9.72 10.27 -13.11
CA ALA A 131 10.36 9.01 -12.74
C ALA A 131 10.99 9.13 -11.35
N MET A 132 10.70 8.17 -10.48
CA MET A 132 11.40 7.98 -9.20
C MET A 132 12.45 6.90 -9.35
N PHE A 133 13.72 7.29 -9.26
CA PHE A 133 14.86 6.38 -9.43
C PHE A 133 15.26 5.75 -8.09
N PHE A 134 15.63 4.47 -8.12
CA PHE A 134 16.16 3.71 -7.01
C PHE A 134 17.58 3.27 -7.35
N PRO A 135 18.59 4.15 -7.17
CA PRO A 135 19.99 3.81 -7.42
C PRO A 135 20.36 2.55 -6.64
N ALA A 136 20.97 1.60 -7.33
CA ALA A 136 21.35 0.33 -6.74
C ALA A 136 22.82 0.02 -7.02
N VAL A 137 23.47 -0.58 -6.03
CA VAL A 137 24.87 -1.00 -6.11
C VAL A 137 24.94 -2.47 -5.73
N GLN A 138 25.50 -3.26 -6.64
CA GLN A 138 25.84 -4.67 -6.44
C GLN A 138 27.33 -4.78 -6.19
N THR A 139 27.72 -5.42 -5.09
CA THR A 139 29.12 -5.71 -4.78
C THR A 139 29.38 -7.20 -4.82
N CYS A 140 30.43 -7.58 -5.54
CA CYS A 140 30.94 -8.93 -5.68
C CYS A 140 32.36 -9.01 -5.10
N ALA A 141 32.96 -10.21 -5.09
CA ALA A 141 34.26 -10.43 -4.46
C ALA A 141 35.38 -9.47 -4.94
N ASN A 142 35.41 -9.15 -6.24
CA ASN A 142 36.47 -8.35 -6.86
C ASN A 142 35.95 -7.19 -7.74
N GLY A 143 34.68 -6.81 -7.61
CA GLY A 143 34.07 -5.82 -8.49
C GLY A 143 32.73 -5.31 -7.99
N THR A 144 32.21 -4.32 -8.71
CA THR A 144 30.96 -3.65 -8.41
C THR A 144 30.21 -3.36 -9.70
N ALA A 145 28.88 -3.50 -9.69
CA ALA A 145 28.01 -2.94 -10.71
C ALA A 145 27.17 -1.81 -10.09
N ASP A 146 27.27 -0.61 -10.68
CA ASP A 146 26.70 0.63 -10.15
C ASP A 146 25.55 1.14 -11.03
N TRP A 147 24.32 0.70 -10.78
CA TRP A 147 23.12 1.17 -11.50
C TRP A 147 22.59 2.45 -10.84
N THR A 148 23.31 3.55 -11.06
CA THR A 148 23.11 4.81 -10.33
C THR A 148 22.82 6.01 -11.23
N ASP A 149 22.81 5.85 -12.55
CA ASP A 149 22.51 6.93 -13.47
C ASP A 149 21.01 7.28 -13.48
N THR A 150 20.67 8.46 -12.98
CA THR A 150 19.29 8.95 -12.86
C THR A 150 18.89 9.92 -13.98
N SER A 151 19.65 9.98 -15.08
CA SER A 151 19.34 10.88 -16.21
C SER A 151 18.05 10.51 -16.95
N GLY A 152 17.54 9.29 -16.75
CA GLY A 152 16.39 8.75 -17.47
C GLY A 152 16.68 8.33 -18.91
N SER A 153 17.94 8.43 -19.35
CA SER A 153 18.37 7.93 -20.66
C SER A 153 18.50 6.41 -20.65
N ASN A 154 18.06 5.75 -21.72
CA ASN A 154 18.29 4.31 -21.91
C ASN A 154 19.64 4.01 -22.57
N ASP A 155 20.36 5.05 -23.02
CA ASP A 155 21.65 4.94 -23.73
C ASP A 155 22.86 5.06 -22.80
N VAL A 156 22.63 5.05 -21.49
CA VAL A 156 23.70 5.09 -20.49
C VAL A 156 24.12 3.68 -20.09
N PRO A 157 25.40 3.46 -19.72
CA PRO A 157 25.88 2.11 -19.40
C PRO A 157 25.19 1.48 -18.19
N ASN A 158 24.85 2.27 -17.17
CA ASN A 158 24.32 1.75 -15.91
C ASN A 158 23.11 2.58 -15.42
N PRO A 159 21.97 2.51 -16.12
CA PRO A 159 20.76 3.25 -15.73
C PRO A 159 20.27 2.77 -14.37
N ALA A 160 19.90 3.70 -13.50
CA ALA A 160 19.24 3.36 -12.24
C ALA A 160 17.85 2.77 -12.52
N PRO A 161 17.45 1.71 -11.81
CA PRO A 161 16.07 1.23 -11.80
C PRO A 161 15.11 2.35 -11.42
N LYS A 162 13.90 2.38 -11.98
CA LYS A 162 12.94 3.45 -11.73
C LYS A 162 11.50 2.96 -11.69
N LEU A 163 10.64 3.75 -11.04
CA LEU A 163 9.20 3.71 -11.17
C LEU A 163 8.74 4.96 -11.93
N ASP A 164 7.89 4.77 -12.93
CA ASP A 164 7.14 5.87 -13.55
C ASP A 164 5.95 6.21 -12.63
N LEU A 165 5.95 7.42 -12.09
CA LEU A 165 4.92 7.86 -11.18
C LEU A 165 3.66 8.15 -11.97
N VAL A 166 2.55 7.53 -11.59
CA VAL A 166 1.25 7.74 -12.19
C VAL A 166 0.35 8.47 -11.21
N ALA A 167 -0.54 9.29 -11.75
CA ALA A 167 -1.60 9.85 -10.95
C ALA A 167 -2.45 8.69 -10.44
N GLY A 168 -2.79 8.70 -9.15
CA GLY A 168 -3.94 7.93 -8.70
C GLY A 168 -5.16 8.42 -9.49
N ASN A 169 -6.08 7.53 -9.83
CA ASN A 169 -7.37 7.97 -10.36
C ASN A 169 -7.93 8.97 -9.34
N ALA A 170 -8.00 10.25 -9.73
CA ALA A 170 -8.35 11.33 -8.83
C ALA A 170 -9.80 11.16 -8.35
N ALA A 171 -9.97 10.60 -7.16
CA ALA A 171 -10.81 11.23 -6.15
C ALA A 171 -9.94 12.34 -5.52
N GLN A 172 -10.08 13.51 -6.15
CA GLN A 172 -9.50 14.85 -5.98
C GLN A 172 -8.64 15.22 -4.73
N ASP A 173 -7.44 15.72 -5.05
CA ASP A 173 -6.65 16.81 -4.44
C ASP A 173 -6.45 16.89 -2.91
N HIS A 174 -5.24 16.54 -2.47
CA HIS A 174 -4.61 17.13 -1.29
C HIS A 174 -3.64 18.24 -1.74
N ALA A 175 -4.09 19.50 -1.70
CA ALA A 175 -3.23 20.66 -1.80
C ALA A 175 -3.12 21.35 -0.43
N HIS A 176 -1.92 21.35 0.16
CA HIS A 176 -1.58 22.18 1.31
C HIS A 176 -1.42 23.63 0.88
N GLY A 177 -2.43 24.45 1.15
CA GLY A 177 -2.39 25.91 1.03
C GLY A 177 -2.73 26.59 2.34
N HIS A 178 -1.73 27.15 3.02
CA HIS A 178 -1.97 28.20 4.00
C HIS A 178 -2.57 29.41 3.29
N GLY A 179 -3.88 29.63 3.45
CA GLY A 179 -4.56 30.80 2.94
C GLY A 179 -5.65 31.23 3.90
N HIS A 180 -5.39 32.28 4.67
CA HIS A 180 -6.47 33.09 5.25
C HIS A 180 -7.37 33.58 4.10
N GLY A 181 -8.49 32.89 3.88
CA GLY A 181 -9.43 33.25 2.82
C GLY A 181 -10.42 32.13 2.56
N SER A 182 -11.53 32.15 3.31
CA SER A 182 -12.74 31.32 3.17
C SER A 182 -12.50 29.86 2.76
N HIS A 183 -12.23 29.01 3.76
CA HIS A 183 -12.20 27.56 3.59
C HIS A 183 -13.59 27.06 3.17
N GLY A 184 -13.71 26.66 1.90
CA GLY A 184 -14.68 25.66 1.47
C GLY A 184 -14.10 24.30 1.80
N GLU A 185 -14.77 23.62 2.72
CA GLU A 185 -14.53 22.25 3.15
C GLU A 185 -14.56 21.31 1.93
N ALA A 186 -13.45 20.60 1.65
CA ALA A 186 -13.50 19.43 0.78
C ALA A 186 -14.18 18.33 1.60
N ALA A 187 -15.49 18.18 1.39
CA ALA A 187 -16.30 17.19 2.05
C ALA A 187 -15.70 15.80 1.78
N ALA A 188 -15.51 15.01 2.85
CA ALA A 188 -15.47 13.56 2.73
C ALA A 188 -16.62 13.12 1.81
N GLU A 189 -16.47 12.04 1.04
CA GLU A 189 -17.61 11.52 0.29
C GLU A 189 -18.69 11.09 1.30
N VAL A 190 -19.64 12.00 1.52
CA VAL A 190 -20.75 11.82 2.44
C VAL A 190 -21.87 11.19 1.63
N THR A 191 -22.18 9.94 1.95
CA THR A 191 -23.41 9.33 1.45
C THR A 191 -24.56 9.77 2.35
N THR A 192 -25.60 10.34 1.77
CA THR A 192 -26.77 10.81 2.51
C THR A 192 -27.94 9.83 2.37
N LEU A 193 -28.61 9.56 3.49
CA LEU A 193 -29.86 8.80 3.56
C LEU A 193 -30.84 9.59 4.43
N GLY A 194 -31.72 10.36 3.79
CA GLY A 194 -32.57 11.30 4.52
C GLY A 194 -31.73 12.31 5.30
N ASP A 195 -31.89 12.35 6.62
CA ASP A 195 -31.15 13.23 7.53
C ASP A 195 -29.82 12.62 8.03
N LEU A 196 -29.50 11.38 7.62
CA LEU A 196 -28.26 10.71 7.99
C LEU A 196 -27.16 10.99 6.96
N GLU A 197 -25.98 11.33 7.47
CA GLU A 197 -24.76 11.55 6.73
C GLU A 197 -23.74 10.48 7.12
N ILE A 198 -23.36 9.62 6.18
CA ILE A 198 -22.35 8.59 6.38
C ILE A 198 -21.07 9.01 5.67
N ALA A 199 -20.01 9.22 6.44
CA ALA A 199 -18.74 9.72 5.96
C ALA A 199 -17.60 8.73 6.27
N THR A 200 -16.53 8.86 5.48
CA THR A 200 -15.24 8.20 5.70
C THR A 200 -15.31 6.68 5.92
N PRO A 201 -16.08 5.91 5.13
CA PRO A 201 -16.12 4.47 5.31
C PRO A 201 -14.79 3.85 4.89
N PHE A 202 -14.29 2.88 5.66
CA PHE A 202 -13.22 1.98 5.22
C PHE A 202 -13.35 0.60 5.87
N ALA A 203 -12.74 -0.41 5.24
CA ALA A 203 -12.61 -1.75 5.77
C ALA A 203 -11.13 -2.14 5.83
N ARG A 204 -10.72 -2.95 6.81
CA ARG A 204 -9.34 -3.45 6.87
C ARG A 204 -9.15 -4.62 5.92
N ALA A 205 -8.03 -4.60 5.21
CA ALA A 205 -7.55 -5.76 4.49
C ALA A 205 -7.37 -6.96 5.42
N THR A 206 -7.43 -8.15 4.83
CA THR A 206 -7.27 -9.41 5.54
C THR A 206 -6.15 -10.24 4.94
N LEU A 207 -5.46 -11.00 5.78
CA LEU A 207 -4.56 -12.05 5.30
C LEU A 207 -5.35 -13.19 4.64
N PRO A 208 -4.75 -13.97 3.73
CA PRO A 208 -5.39 -15.15 3.16
C PRO A 208 -5.94 -16.09 4.25
N ASN A 209 -7.18 -16.57 4.07
CA ASN A 209 -7.91 -17.45 4.97
C ASN A 209 -8.35 -16.84 6.32
N GLN A 210 -8.30 -15.52 6.50
CA GLN A 210 -8.92 -14.89 7.67
C GLN A 210 -10.44 -14.90 7.54
N PRO A 211 -11.18 -15.39 8.56
CA PRO A 211 -12.63 -15.53 8.48
C PRO A 211 -13.39 -14.24 8.79
N VAL A 212 -12.70 -13.19 9.26
CA VAL A 212 -13.30 -11.96 9.76
C VAL A 212 -12.54 -10.70 9.31
N ALA A 213 -13.25 -9.59 9.19
CA ALA A 213 -12.69 -8.25 8.96
C ALA A 213 -13.49 -7.18 9.71
N GLY A 214 -12.88 -6.02 9.95
CA GLY A 214 -13.55 -4.85 10.54
C GLY A 214 -13.75 -3.73 9.52
N SER A 215 -14.86 -3.01 9.62
CA SER A 215 -15.13 -1.75 8.91
C SER A 215 -15.56 -0.65 9.86
N PHE A 216 -15.20 0.57 9.48
CA PHE A 216 -15.22 1.79 10.27
C PHE A 216 -15.79 2.92 9.42
N MET A 217 -16.49 3.85 10.04
CA MET A 217 -17.16 4.97 9.38
C MET A 217 -17.63 5.98 10.43
N THR A 218 -18.05 7.15 9.97
CA THR A 218 -18.71 8.15 10.83
C THR A 218 -20.14 8.33 10.36
N ILE A 219 -21.10 8.27 11.28
CA ILE A 219 -22.52 8.46 10.99
C ILE A 219 -22.99 9.69 11.76
N THR A 220 -23.44 10.73 11.07
CA THR A 220 -24.02 11.94 11.66
C THR A 220 -25.52 11.99 11.39
N ASN A 221 -26.33 12.14 12.42
CA ASN A 221 -27.75 12.38 12.28
C ASN A 221 -28.03 13.88 12.39
N THR A 222 -28.33 14.51 11.25
CA THR A 222 -28.65 15.95 11.17
C THR A 222 -30.13 16.25 11.43
N GLY A 223 -30.93 15.21 11.66
CA GLY A 223 -32.38 15.26 11.82
C GLY A 223 -32.82 15.59 13.24
N ALA A 224 -34.13 15.68 13.42
CA ALA A 224 -34.77 15.99 14.70
C ALA A 224 -35.29 14.76 15.46
N ALA A 225 -35.14 13.55 14.88
CA ALA A 225 -35.56 12.29 15.47
C ALA A 225 -34.37 11.32 15.51
N ASP A 226 -34.33 10.50 16.56
CA ASP A 226 -33.32 9.44 16.69
C ASP A 226 -33.52 8.37 15.61
N ASP A 227 -32.44 7.72 15.21
CA ASP A 227 -32.48 6.50 14.38
C ASP A 227 -31.60 5.41 15.01
N VAL A 228 -31.67 4.19 14.48
CA VAL A 228 -30.89 3.05 14.95
C VAL A 228 -30.38 2.28 13.74
N LEU A 229 -29.06 2.05 13.66
CA LEU A 229 -28.49 1.11 12.70
C LEU A 229 -28.77 -0.32 13.19
N ILE A 230 -29.75 -0.98 12.59
CA ILE A 230 -30.28 -2.28 13.05
C ILE A 230 -29.73 -3.48 12.27
N ALA A 231 -29.21 -3.27 11.06
CA ALA A 231 -28.56 -4.34 10.32
C ALA A 231 -27.46 -3.82 9.40
N VAL A 232 -26.52 -4.71 9.09
CA VAL A 232 -25.43 -4.51 8.14
C VAL A 232 -25.31 -5.77 7.29
N SER A 233 -25.00 -5.63 6.00
CA SER A 233 -24.83 -6.78 5.11
C SER A 233 -23.88 -6.50 3.95
N SER A 234 -23.28 -7.55 3.40
CA SER A 234 -22.39 -7.49 2.24
C SER A 234 -22.40 -8.82 1.51
N PRO A 235 -22.32 -8.85 0.18
CA PRO A 235 -22.09 -10.10 -0.56
C PRO A 235 -20.72 -10.73 -0.25
N ALA A 236 -19.78 -9.99 0.36
CA ALA A 236 -18.45 -10.49 0.70
C ALA A 236 -18.41 -11.35 1.99
N ALA A 237 -19.49 -11.39 2.77
CA ALA A 237 -19.54 -12.09 4.05
C ALA A 237 -20.83 -12.90 4.23
N GLY A 238 -20.73 -14.04 4.93
CA GLY A 238 -21.90 -14.85 5.26
C GLY A 238 -22.84 -14.17 6.25
N ARG A 239 -22.29 -13.36 7.16
CA ARG A 239 -23.04 -12.48 8.05
C ARG A 239 -22.22 -11.25 8.44
N MET A 240 -22.89 -10.17 8.82
CA MET A 240 -22.24 -8.98 9.35
C MET A 240 -22.94 -8.54 10.63
N GLU A 241 -22.17 -7.98 11.56
CA GLU A 241 -22.61 -7.67 12.91
C GLU A 241 -22.09 -6.28 13.30
N VAL A 242 -22.81 -5.53 14.14
CA VAL A 242 -22.31 -4.27 14.72
C VAL A 242 -21.80 -4.55 16.13
N HIS A 243 -20.55 -4.19 16.41
CA HIS A 243 -19.86 -4.53 17.65
C HIS A 243 -19.40 -3.27 18.37
N GLU A 244 -19.24 -3.37 19.68
CA GLU A 244 -18.58 -2.39 20.53
C GLU A 244 -17.41 -3.02 21.28
N MET A 245 -16.45 -2.19 21.67
CA MET A 245 -15.42 -2.57 22.63
C MET A 245 -15.81 -2.02 24.01
N ALA A 246 -16.12 -2.91 24.94
CA ALA A 246 -16.51 -2.55 26.31
C ALA A 246 -15.55 -3.18 27.33
N MET A 247 -15.30 -2.47 28.43
CA MET A 247 -14.58 -3.04 29.57
C MET A 247 -15.51 -3.97 30.35
N ASP A 248 -15.07 -5.20 30.53
CA ASP A 248 -15.70 -6.16 31.44
C ASP A 248 -14.65 -6.61 32.46
N GLY A 249 -14.65 -5.91 33.60
CA GLY A 249 -13.55 -5.90 34.55
C GLY A 249 -12.32 -5.20 33.97
N ASP A 250 -11.16 -5.85 34.07
CA ASP A 250 -9.88 -5.35 33.54
C ASP A 250 -9.63 -5.79 32.07
N VAL A 251 -10.62 -6.39 31.41
CA VAL A 251 -10.48 -6.93 30.05
C VAL A 251 -11.40 -6.17 29.10
N MET A 252 -10.82 -5.63 28.04
CA MET A 252 -11.57 -5.07 26.92
C MET A 252 -12.14 -6.24 26.10
N ARG A 253 -13.47 -6.33 26.03
CA ARG A 253 -14.19 -7.35 25.28
C ARG A 253 -14.94 -6.72 24.12
N MET A 254 -14.88 -7.40 22.99
CA MET A 254 -15.72 -7.12 21.82
C MET A 254 -17.09 -7.75 22.04
N ARG A 255 -18.17 -7.00 21.81
CA ARG A 255 -19.54 -7.45 22.01
C ARG A 255 -20.44 -6.98 20.87
N GLU A 256 -21.23 -7.89 20.31
CA GLU A 256 -22.31 -7.57 19.36
C GLU A 256 -23.42 -6.74 20.01
N LEU A 257 -23.95 -5.78 19.27
CA LEU A 257 -25.09 -4.95 19.64
C LEU A 257 -26.38 -5.50 19.02
N ASP A 258 -27.01 -6.49 19.66
CA ASP A 258 -28.27 -7.11 19.20
C ASP A 258 -29.43 -6.10 18.99
N GLY A 259 -29.41 -4.99 19.72
CA GLY A 259 -30.42 -3.93 19.61
C GLY A 259 -30.13 -2.89 18.54
N GLY A 260 -29.05 -3.04 17.78
CA GLY A 260 -28.54 -2.04 16.84
C GLY A 260 -27.72 -0.94 17.54
N LEU A 261 -27.10 -0.08 16.72
CA LEU A 261 -26.33 1.07 17.18
C LEU A 261 -27.21 2.34 17.13
N PRO A 262 -27.54 2.95 18.29
CA PRO A 262 -28.32 4.18 18.32
C PRO A 262 -27.57 5.34 17.65
N ILE A 263 -28.28 6.12 16.85
CA ILE A 263 -27.79 7.34 16.21
C ILE A 263 -28.72 8.51 16.62
N PRO A 264 -28.49 9.12 17.79
CA PRO A 264 -29.39 10.15 18.32
C PRO A 264 -29.48 11.40 17.43
N ALA A 265 -30.62 12.08 17.49
CA ALA A 265 -30.86 13.31 16.74
C ALA A 265 -29.80 14.38 17.06
N GLY A 266 -29.18 14.94 16.01
CA GLY A 266 -28.15 15.97 16.14
C GLY A 266 -26.78 15.46 16.61
N GLU A 267 -26.59 14.15 16.76
CA GLU A 267 -25.33 13.56 17.21
C GLU A 267 -24.55 12.88 16.07
N THR A 268 -23.25 12.77 16.30
CA THR A 268 -22.33 12.00 15.46
C THR A 268 -21.85 10.78 16.23
N VAL A 269 -22.00 9.61 15.62
CA VAL A 269 -21.50 8.33 16.12
C VAL A 269 -20.34 7.87 15.26
N THR A 270 -19.18 7.71 15.87
CA THR A 270 -17.97 7.24 15.20
C THR A 270 -17.77 5.75 15.43
N LEU A 271 -17.70 4.99 14.34
CA LEU A 271 -17.25 3.61 14.33
C LEU A 271 -15.75 3.63 14.02
N ALA A 272 -14.92 3.42 15.04
CA ALA A 272 -13.48 3.45 14.97
C ALA A 272 -12.85 2.29 15.74
N PRO A 273 -11.61 1.91 15.43
CA PRO A 273 -10.92 0.85 16.16
C PRO A 273 -10.84 1.14 17.65
N GLY A 274 -11.16 0.15 18.48
CA GLY A 274 -11.24 0.32 19.94
C GLY A 274 -12.56 0.92 20.44
N GLY A 275 -13.52 1.23 19.55
CA GLY A 275 -14.88 1.66 19.87
C GLY A 275 -15.92 0.81 19.14
N PHE A 276 -16.96 1.46 18.59
CA PHE A 276 -17.93 0.79 17.72
C PHE A 276 -17.29 0.41 16.39
N HIS A 277 -17.71 -0.70 15.79
CA HIS A 277 -17.23 -1.14 14.48
C HIS A 277 -18.17 -2.16 13.86
N VAL A 278 -18.13 -2.27 12.54
CA VAL A 278 -18.85 -3.30 11.78
C VAL A 278 -17.93 -4.48 11.56
N MET A 279 -18.40 -5.70 11.85
CA MET A 279 -17.66 -6.93 11.64
C MET A 279 -18.21 -7.70 10.44
N PHE A 280 -17.33 -8.06 9.51
CA PHE A 280 -17.58 -9.11 8.52
C PHE A 280 -17.27 -10.46 9.16
N MET A 281 -18.20 -11.40 9.07
CA MET A 281 -18.03 -12.76 9.57
C MET A 281 -18.28 -13.76 8.46
N ASP A 282 -17.53 -14.86 8.48
CA ASP A 282 -17.55 -15.89 7.44
C ASP A 282 -17.28 -15.29 6.05
N LEU A 283 -16.16 -14.57 5.93
CA LEU A 283 -15.73 -13.97 4.66
C LEU A 283 -15.69 -14.99 3.52
N ALA A 284 -16.26 -14.62 2.37
CA ALA A 284 -16.26 -15.45 1.16
C ALA A 284 -14.87 -15.51 0.48
N GLY A 285 -14.02 -14.52 0.75
CA GLY A 285 -12.66 -14.39 0.25
C GLY A 285 -11.93 -13.25 0.99
N PRO A 286 -10.61 -13.10 0.79
CA PRO A 286 -9.86 -12.04 1.46
C PRO A 286 -10.31 -10.65 0.96
N LEU A 287 -10.39 -9.68 1.88
CA LEU A 287 -10.42 -8.26 1.54
C LEU A 287 -8.98 -7.81 1.23
N VAL A 288 -8.75 -7.29 0.02
CA VAL A 288 -7.41 -6.91 -0.45
C VAL A 288 -7.26 -5.39 -0.41
N GLU A 289 -6.16 -4.90 0.15
CA GLU A 289 -5.85 -3.46 0.20
C GLU A 289 -5.90 -2.85 -1.21
N GLY A 290 -6.63 -1.74 -1.36
CA GLY A 290 -6.85 -1.05 -2.63
C GLY A 290 -8.13 -1.48 -3.37
N ASP A 291 -8.76 -2.60 -3.00
CA ASP A 291 -10.09 -2.96 -3.51
C ASP A 291 -11.19 -2.17 -2.78
N SER A 292 -12.44 -2.40 -3.18
CA SER A 292 -13.61 -1.92 -2.45
C SER A 292 -14.61 -3.05 -2.24
N VAL A 293 -15.33 -2.99 -1.13
CA VAL A 293 -16.38 -3.93 -0.76
C VAL A 293 -17.70 -3.20 -0.62
N GLU A 294 -18.76 -3.76 -1.19
CA GLU A 294 -20.11 -3.21 -1.03
C GLU A 294 -20.63 -3.56 0.37
N VAL A 295 -21.13 -2.56 1.11
CA VAL A 295 -21.76 -2.73 2.43
C VAL A 295 -23.09 -2.01 2.42
N THR A 296 -24.17 -2.71 2.78
CA THR A 296 -25.48 -2.11 2.99
C THR A 296 -25.73 -1.93 4.48
N LEU A 297 -26.08 -0.71 4.88
CA LEU A 297 -26.55 -0.35 6.21
C LEU A 297 -28.07 -0.24 6.20
N THR A 298 -28.74 -0.82 7.19
CA THR A 298 -30.19 -0.72 7.37
C THR A 298 -30.48 0.01 8.67
N PHE A 299 -31.10 1.17 8.54
CA PHE A 299 -31.58 1.98 9.66
C PHE A 299 -33.06 1.68 9.92
N GLU A 300 -33.46 1.68 11.20
CA GLU A 300 -34.82 1.36 11.62
C GLU A 300 -35.86 2.30 10.99
N THR A 301 -35.54 3.60 10.92
CA THR A 301 -36.45 4.63 10.41
C THR A 301 -36.08 5.08 9.00
N SER A 302 -34.80 5.37 8.74
CA SER A 302 -34.35 5.94 7.47
C SER A 302 -34.25 4.92 6.33
N GLY A 303 -34.25 3.62 6.63
CA GLY A 303 -34.20 2.54 5.65
C GLY A 303 -32.77 2.15 5.23
N ASP A 304 -32.61 1.66 4.01
CA ASP A 304 -31.36 1.06 3.54
C ASP A 304 -30.48 2.05 2.75
N VAL A 305 -29.17 1.97 2.95
CA VAL A 305 -28.16 2.64 2.14
C VAL A 305 -27.01 1.70 1.82
N SER A 306 -26.66 1.61 0.53
CA SER A 306 -25.50 0.84 0.06
C SER A 306 -24.31 1.76 -0.12
N LEU A 307 -23.18 1.34 0.43
CA LEU A 307 -21.90 2.04 0.45
C LEU A 307 -20.87 1.22 -0.32
N THR A 308 -20.03 1.91 -1.11
CA THR A 308 -18.79 1.32 -1.61
C THR A 308 -17.70 1.64 -0.60
N VAL A 309 -17.26 0.63 0.14
CA VAL A 309 -16.31 0.79 1.25
C VAL A 309 -14.90 0.43 0.75
N PRO A 310 -13.95 1.39 0.69
CA PRO A 310 -12.56 1.08 0.32
C PRO A 310 -11.90 0.17 1.35
N VAL A 311 -11.09 -0.77 0.87
CA VAL A 311 -10.28 -1.65 1.71
C VAL A 311 -8.89 -1.03 1.87
N THR A 312 -8.51 -0.74 3.12
CA THR A 312 -7.23 -0.12 3.47
C THR A 312 -6.32 -1.12 4.18
N GLY A 313 -5.11 -0.71 4.57
CA GLY A 313 -4.11 -1.60 5.14
C GLY A 313 -4.53 -2.28 6.44
N ILE A 314 -3.92 -3.44 6.75
CA ILE A 314 -4.22 -4.24 7.95
C ILE A 314 -4.06 -3.43 9.26
N ASP A 315 -3.11 -2.49 9.29
CA ASP A 315 -2.76 -1.70 10.48
C ASP A 315 -3.54 -0.38 10.59
N ASP A 316 -4.40 -0.04 9.62
CA ASP A 316 -5.03 1.28 9.57
C ASP A 316 -6.01 1.46 10.73
N GLY A 317 -5.68 2.44 11.59
CA GLY A 317 -6.38 2.76 12.83
C GLY A 317 -6.11 1.81 14.00
N ALA A 318 -5.08 0.96 13.98
CA ALA A 318 -4.79 0.13 15.16
C ALA A 318 -4.50 0.99 16.40
N MET A 319 -5.18 0.72 17.52
CA MET A 319 -4.82 1.28 18.84
C MET A 319 -3.47 0.70 19.26
N ASP A 320 -2.52 1.59 19.59
CA ASP A 320 -1.21 1.23 20.12
C ASP A 320 -1.36 0.47 21.47
N HIS A 321 -0.99 -0.82 21.49
CA HIS A 321 -0.95 -1.63 22.71
C HIS A 321 0.47 -1.79 23.28
N SER A 322 1.41 -0.91 22.95
CA SER A 322 2.79 -0.95 23.50
C SER A 322 2.90 -0.43 24.95
N GLY A 323 1.94 -0.79 25.81
CA GLY A 323 1.76 -0.15 27.12
C GLY A 323 1.52 -1.05 28.33
N HIS A 324 1.83 -2.36 28.34
CA HIS A 324 1.79 -3.15 29.58
C HIS A 324 2.93 -4.17 29.67
N GLY A 325 4.03 -3.76 30.31
CA GLY A 325 5.13 -4.64 30.66
C GLY A 325 6.11 -3.97 31.64
N GLY A 326 5.68 -3.76 32.88
CA GLY A 326 6.54 -3.23 33.94
C GLY A 326 5.90 -3.31 35.31
N HIS A 327 6.04 -4.47 35.96
CA HIS A 327 5.99 -4.62 37.42
C HIS A 327 7.37 -5.06 37.91
#